data_AF-A0A928QI19-F1
#
_entry.id   AF-A0A928QI19-F1
#
_cell.length_a   1.000
_cell.length_b   1.000
_cell.length_c   1.000
_cell.angle_alpha   90.00
_cell.angle_beta   90.00
_cell.angle_gamma   90.00
#
_symmetry.space_group_name_H-M   'P 1'
#
loop_
_entity.id
_entity.type
_entity.pdbx_description
1 polymer ?
#
loop_
_entity_poly.entity_id
_entity_poly.type
_entity_poly.pdbx_seq_one_letter_code
_entity_poly.pdbx_strand_id
1 'polypeptide(L)'
;MKSDNLQIQEELLKKNVEEIEQQNQNEEDSQKDNTFLLRFNHEDLEFDEDTVKKLAQKGLNYDKIKAQLDRYEDCTQELEEFFREHAELTADKFPQEVFDAFVKGTPIKNAYESYEKNAKISELEQQITELTNKLNAVSGAPSVSSFGTTQRDDIYTEEQLNSLTVSEIRKNLDKALKSMSMISKKNK
;
A
#
# COMPACT_ATOMS: atom_id res chain seq x y z
N MET A 1 44.19 54.40 44.76
CA MET A 1 43.76 53.80 43.47
C MET A 1 43.45 52.29 43.54
N LYS A 2 43.60 51.59 44.68
CA LYS A 2 43.20 50.17 44.83
C LYS A 2 41.83 49.96 45.49
N SER A 3 41.25 50.99 46.11
CA SER A 3 39.95 50.88 46.81
C SER A 3 38.75 51.00 45.87
N ASP A 4 38.84 51.83 44.83
CA ASP A 4 37.70 52.09 43.93
C ASP A 4 37.37 50.87 43.04
N ASN A 5 38.38 50.05 42.73
CA ASN A 5 38.21 48.83 41.91
C ASN A 5 37.55 47.69 42.72
N LEU A 6 37.74 47.67 44.04
CA LEU A 6 37.13 46.66 44.92
C LEU A 6 35.65 46.96 45.18
N GLN A 7 35.28 48.23 45.29
CA GLN A 7 33.87 48.66 45.41
C GLN A 7 33.07 48.39 44.14
N ILE A 8 33.68 48.61 42.96
CA ILE A 8 33.03 48.28 41.68
C ILE A 8 32.80 46.77 41.54
N GLN A 9 33.73 45.93 42.04
CA GLN A 9 33.55 44.48 42.04
C GLN A 9 32.47 44.02 43.02
N GLU A 10 32.39 44.60 44.22
CA GLU A 10 31.31 44.27 45.17
C GLU A 10 29.93 44.71 44.67
N GLU A 11 29.84 45.86 43.99
CA GLU A 11 28.58 46.35 43.43
C GLU A 11 28.11 45.50 42.23
N LEU A 12 29.04 45.05 41.38
CA LEU A 12 28.75 44.11 40.30
C LEU A 12 28.36 42.72 40.82
N LEU A 13 28.98 42.24 41.90
CA LEU A 13 28.61 40.99 42.56
C LEU A 13 27.21 41.06 43.19
N LYS A 14 26.87 42.16 43.87
CA LYS A 14 25.53 42.36 44.41
C LYS A 14 24.46 42.42 43.33
N LYS A 15 24.74 43.12 42.23
CA LYS A 15 23.81 43.24 41.11
C LYS A 15 23.56 41.91 40.38
N ASN A 16 24.61 41.09 40.24
CA ASN A 16 24.47 39.73 39.70
C ASN A 16 23.74 38.78 40.66
N VAL A 17 23.94 38.92 41.97
CA VAL A 17 23.19 38.12 42.96
C VAL A 17 21.71 38.53 43.00
N GLU A 18 21.39 39.82 42.88
CA GLU A 18 20.01 40.31 42.73
C GLU A 18 19.37 39.89 41.40
N GLU A 19 20.11 39.86 40.29
CA GLU A 19 19.61 39.33 39.01
C GLU A 19 19.39 37.80 39.06
N ILE A 20 20.23 37.06 39.79
CA ILE A 20 20.07 35.61 40.01
C ILE A 20 18.90 35.33 40.97
N GLU A 21 18.67 36.16 41.99
CA GLU A 21 17.52 36.06 42.90
C GLU A 21 16.21 36.47 42.20
N GLN A 22 16.22 37.47 41.31
CA GLN A 22 15.05 37.85 40.50
C GLN A 22 14.76 36.85 39.37
N GLN A 23 15.75 36.13 38.86
CA GLN A 23 15.54 35.02 37.92
C GLN A 23 15.03 33.75 38.63
N ASN A 24 15.49 33.44 39.85
CA ASN A 24 14.94 32.33 40.64
C ASN A 24 13.55 32.63 41.22
N GLN A 25 13.22 33.88 41.55
CA GLN A 25 11.86 34.26 41.99
C GLN A 25 10.82 34.24 40.86
N ASN A 26 11.23 34.22 39.58
CA ASN A 26 10.31 34.04 38.46
C ASN A 26 10.09 32.57 38.06
N GLU A 27 10.88 31.63 38.60
CA GLU A 27 10.70 30.18 38.38
C GLU A 27 9.99 29.47 39.55
N GLU A 28 9.86 30.11 40.72
CA GLU A 28 9.19 29.51 41.89
C GLU A 28 7.76 30.02 42.16
N ASP A 29 7.23 31.01 41.43
CA ASP A 29 5.89 31.59 41.66
C ASP A 29 4.77 31.02 40.76
N SER A 30 4.92 29.77 40.31
CA SER A 30 3.83 29.00 39.67
C SER A 30 3.65 27.60 40.23
N GLN A 31 3.92 27.40 41.53
CA GLN A 31 3.16 26.42 42.31
C GLN A 31 1.76 26.97 42.59
N LYS A 32 0.96 27.12 41.53
CA LYS A 32 -0.48 27.01 41.70
C LYS A 32 -0.78 25.53 41.71
N ASP A 33 -1.50 25.08 42.73
CA ASP A 33 -2.23 23.82 42.74
C ASP A 33 -3.24 23.81 41.59
N ASN A 34 -2.75 23.75 40.35
CA ASN A 34 -3.56 23.58 39.16
C ASN A 34 -3.86 22.09 39.08
N THR A 35 -4.83 21.66 39.89
CA THR A 35 -5.50 20.39 39.68
C THR A 35 -6.38 20.51 38.44
N PHE A 36 -6.22 19.58 37.51
CA PHE A 36 -7.03 19.48 36.31
C PHE A 36 -8.03 18.34 36.46
N LEU A 37 -9.28 18.62 36.13
CA LEU A 37 -10.32 17.61 36.04
C LEU A 37 -10.20 16.90 34.69
N LEU A 38 -9.79 15.63 34.72
CA LEU A 38 -9.82 14.75 33.55
C LEU A 38 -10.97 13.77 33.68
N ARG A 39 -11.75 13.65 32.60
CA ARG A 39 -12.81 12.66 32.49
C ARG A 39 -12.26 11.35 31.95
N PHE A 40 -12.32 10.29 32.74
CA PHE A 40 -11.85 8.95 32.37
C PHE A 40 -12.94 7.93 32.72
N ASN A 41 -13.35 7.08 31.76
CA ASN A 41 -14.40 6.07 31.97
C ASN A 41 -15.71 6.60 32.59
N HIS A 42 -16.14 7.80 32.20
CA HIS A 42 -17.31 8.52 32.73
C HIS A 42 -17.21 9.06 34.16
N GLU A 43 -16.05 8.93 34.80
CA GLU A 43 -15.75 9.54 36.10
C GLU A 43 -14.81 10.74 35.93
N ASP A 44 -15.04 11.78 36.73
CA ASP A 44 -14.20 12.98 36.74
C ASP A 44 -13.17 12.84 37.88
N LEU A 45 -11.89 12.86 37.51
CA LEU A 45 -10.75 12.65 38.41
C LEU A 45 -9.84 13.87 38.39
N GLU A 46 -9.41 14.30 39.57
CA GLU A 46 -8.48 15.41 39.74
C GLU A 46 -7.03 14.92 39.66
N PHE A 47 -6.25 15.50 38.76
CA PHE A 47 -4.83 15.18 38.56
C PHE A 47 -3.97 16.43 38.59
N ASP A 48 -2.71 16.27 39.03
CA ASP A 48 -1.67 17.28 38.93
C ASP A 48 -1.21 17.48 37.48
N GLU A 49 -0.67 18.67 37.19
CA GLU A 49 -0.23 19.07 35.84
C GLU A 49 0.75 18.07 35.19
N ASP A 50 1.68 17.52 35.97
CA ASP A 50 2.68 16.58 35.48
C ASP A 50 2.07 15.22 35.12
N THR A 51 1.12 14.75 35.92
CA THR A 51 0.34 13.54 35.60
C THR A 51 -0.55 13.77 34.39
N VAL A 52 -1.16 14.94 34.24
CA VAL A 52 -1.98 15.31 33.07
C VAL A 52 -1.14 15.31 31.80
N LYS A 53 0.06 15.91 31.82
CA LYS A 53 0.99 15.90 30.67
C LYS A 53 1.39 14.47 30.30
N LYS A 54 1.74 13.63 31.29
CA LYS A 54 2.08 12.22 31.07
C LYS A 54 0.89 11.42 30.53
N LEU A 55 -0.32 11.64 31.05
CA LEU A 55 -1.54 10.99 30.59
C LEU A 55 -1.94 11.45 29.19
N ALA A 56 -1.82 12.74 28.87
CA ALA A 56 -2.08 13.27 27.54
C ALA A 56 -1.09 12.72 26.51
N GLN A 57 0.20 12.64 26.86
CA GLN A 57 1.22 12.02 25.99
C GLN A 57 0.95 10.51 25.81
N LYS A 58 0.54 9.81 26.87
CA LYS A 58 0.10 8.41 26.80
C LYS A 58 -1.17 8.25 25.99
N GLY A 59 -2.14 9.15 26.10
CA GLY A 59 -3.38 9.17 25.31
C GLY A 59 -3.11 9.31 23.82
N LEU A 60 -2.18 10.20 23.44
CA LEU A 60 -1.71 10.35 22.05
C LEU A 60 -1.09 9.06 21.49
N ASN A 61 -0.43 8.26 22.35
CA ASN A 61 0.06 6.94 21.99
C ASN A 61 -1.05 5.87 22.04
N TYR A 62 -2.01 5.99 22.96
CA TYR A 62 -3.13 5.10 23.13
C TYR A 62 -4.05 5.15 21.91
N ASP A 63 -4.29 6.32 21.31
CA ASP A 63 -5.08 6.47 20.09
C ASP A 63 -4.47 5.67 18.92
N LYS A 64 -3.13 5.67 18.80
CA LYS A 64 -2.44 4.90 17.76
C LYS A 64 -2.51 3.40 18.02
N ILE A 65 -2.31 2.98 19.27
CA ILE A 65 -2.37 1.57 19.66
C ILE A 65 -3.81 1.05 19.55
N LYS A 66 -4.80 1.85 19.94
CA LYS A 66 -6.22 1.54 19.83
C LYS A 66 -6.64 1.47 18.36
N ALA A 67 -6.25 2.43 17.53
CA ALA A 67 -6.52 2.36 16.10
C ALA A 67 -5.86 1.15 15.42
N GLN A 68 -4.72 0.67 15.93
CA GLN A 68 -4.14 -0.60 15.48
C GLN A 68 -4.98 -1.79 15.97
N LEU A 69 -5.38 -1.80 17.24
CA LEU A 69 -6.21 -2.85 17.83
C LEU A 69 -7.55 -2.98 17.12
N ASP A 70 -8.27 -1.88 16.90
CA ASP A 70 -9.55 -1.85 16.20
C ASP A 70 -9.41 -2.45 14.79
N ARG A 71 -8.31 -2.13 14.08
CA ARG A 71 -8.01 -2.75 12.76
C ARG A 71 -7.76 -4.26 12.86
N TYR A 72 -7.09 -4.71 13.92
CA TYR A 72 -6.86 -6.15 14.12
C TYR A 72 -8.18 -6.87 14.46
N GLU A 73 -9.03 -6.26 15.29
CA GLU A 73 -10.33 -6.84 15.64
C GLU A 73 -11.23 -7.01 14.41
N ASP A 74 -11.37 -5.96 13.59
CA ASP A 74 -12.13 -6.02 12.33
C ASP A 74 -11.58 -7.11 11.39
N CYS A 75 -10.25 -7.17 11.28
CA CYS A 75 -9.54 -8.13 10.44
C CYS A 75 -9.73 -9.58 10.93
N THR A 76 -9.72 -9.80 12.24
CA THR A 76 -9.96 -11.13 12.83
C THR A 76 -11.40 -11.60 12.65
N GLN A 77 -12.38 -10.70 12.80
CA GLN A 77 -13.79 -11.04 12.60
C GLN A 77 -14.06 -11.48 11.17
N GLU A 78 -13.53 -10.76 10.18
CA GLU A 78 -13.69 -11.12 8.77
C GLU A 78 -13.08 -12.50 8.45
N LEU A 79 -11.91 -12.80 9.04
CA LEU A 79 -11.25 -14.09 8.91
C LEU A 79 -12.08 -15.22 9.54
N GLU A 80 -12.60 -15.00 10.75
CA GLU A 80 -13.40 -15.98 11.48
C GLU A 80 -14.72 -16.29 10.77
N GLU A 81 -15.39 -15.26 10.24
CA GLU A 81 -16.59 -15.44 9.43
C GLU A 81 -16.29 -16.24 8.17
N PHE A 82 -15.19 -15.90 7.48
CA PHE A 82 -14.78 -16.61 6.27
C PHE A 82 -14.47 -18.10 6.55
N PHE A 83 -13.67 -18.42 7.56
CA PHE A 83 -13.36 -19.81 7.90
C PHE A 83 -14.58 -20.59 8.43
N ARG A 84 -15.59 -19.89 8.97
CA ARG A 84 -16.86 -20.49 9.34
C ARG A 84 -17.70 -20.86 8.12
N GLU A 85 -17.76 -19.98 7.12
CA GLU A 85 -18.44 -20.25 5.83
C GLU A 85 -17.69 -21.32 5.02
N HIS A 86 -16.37 -21.36 5.13
CA HIS A 86 -15.49 -22.27 4.40
C HIS A 86 -14.78 -23.26 5.33
N ALA A 87 -15.56 -24.02 6.12
CA ALA A 87 -15.03 -24.98 7.09
C ALA A 87 -14.16 -26.10 6.48
N GLU A 88 -14.21 -26.29 5.16
CA GLU A 88 -13.36 -27.23 4.42
C GLU A 88 -11.93 -26.70 4.18
N LEU A 89 -11.74 -25.38 4.26
CA LEU A 89 -10.45 -24.73 4.14
C LEU A 89 -9.69 -24.84 5.46
N THR A 90 -8.60 -25.60 5.42
CA THR A 90 -7.61 -25.66 6.50
C THR A 90 -6.54 -24.60 6.27
N ALA A 91 -5.95 -24.07 7.35
CA ALA A 91 -4.92 -23.03 7.27
C ALA A 91 -3.76 -23.43 6.33
N ASP A 92 -3.39 -24.71 6.30
CA ASP A 92 -2.32 -25.24 5.42
C ASP A 92 -2.67 -25.21 3.93
N LYS A 93 -3.96 -25.20 3.58
CA LYS A 93 -4.44 -25.16 2.20
C LYS A 93 -4.89 -23.77 1.75
N PHE A 94 -4.77 -22.78 2.63
CA PHE A 94 -5.19 -21.42 2.32
C PHE A 94 -4.20 -20.78 1.32
N PRO A 95 -4.67 -20.29 0.16
CA PRO A 95 -3.77 -19.73 -0.83
C PRO A 95 -3.07 -18.46 -0.32
N GLN A 96 -1.73 -18.43 -0.42
CA GLN A 96 -0.94 -17.27 0.02
C GLN A 96 -1.32 -15.98 -0.71
N GLU A 97 -1.69 -16.09 -1.99
CA GLU A 97 -2.12 -14.95 -2.81
C GLU A 97 -3.37 -14.25 -2.26
N VAL A 98 -4.30 -15.04 -1.70
CA VAL A 98 -5.52 -14.53 -1.06
C VAL A 98 -5.15 -13.79 0.23
N PHE A 99 -4.24 -14.36 1.03
CA PHE A 99 -3.72 -13.71 2.23
C PHE A 99 -3.01 -12.39 1.92
N ASP A 100 -2.17 -12.37 0.89
CA ASP A 100 -1.43 -11.17 0.49
C ASP A 100 -2.37 -10.06 -0.01
N ALA A 101 -3.45 -10.42 -0.72
CA ALA A 101 -4.48 -9.47 -1.15
C ALA A 101 -5.27 -8.93 0.06
N PHE A 102 -5.52 -9.78 1.05
CA PHE A 102 -6.18 -9.41 2.29
C PHE A 102 -5.35 -8.42 3.13
N VAL A 103 -4.06 -8.68 3.31
CA VAL A 103 -3.12 -7.76 3.99
C VAL A 103 -3.03 -6.40 3.28
N LYS A 104 -3.24 -6.36 1.95
CA LYS A 104 -3.28 -5.11 1.16
C LYS A 104 -4.62 -4.36 1.29
N GLY A 105 -5.59 -4.88 2.04
CA GLY A 105 -6.88 -4.26 2.30
C GLY A 105 -8.01 -4.72 1.37
N THR A 106 -7.84 -5.83 0.66
CA THR A 106 -8.94 -6.45 -0.11
C THR A 106 -9.75 -7.36 0.81
N PRO A 107 -11.09 -7.28 0.86
CA PRO A 107 -11.88 -8.21 1.66
C PRO A 107 -11.57 -9.67 1.32
N ILE A 108 -11.44 -10.54 2.32
CA ILE A 108 -10.94 -11.92 2.18
C ILE A 108 -11.82 -12.75 1.25
N LYS A 109 -13.14 -12.51 1.31
CA LYS A 109 -14.14 -13.16 0.44
C LYS A 109 -13.90 -12.81 -1.02
N ASN A 110 -13.69 -11.53 -1.31
CA ASN A 110 -13.42 -11.06 -2.67
C ASN A 110 -12.08 -11.59 -3.19
N ALA A 111 -11.05 -11.59 -2.34
CA ALA A 111 -9.74 -12.12 -2.68
C ALA A 111 -9.82 -13.62 -3.05
N TYR A 112 -10.57 -14.40 -2.25
CA TYR A 112 -10.77 -15.82 -2.50
C TYR A 112 -11.56 -16.09 -3.78
N GLU A 113 -12.64 -15.35 -4.03
CA GLU A 113 -13.40 -15.46 -5.28
C GLU A 113 -12.56 -15.15 -6.52
N SER A 114 -11.70 -14.12 -6.45
CA SER A 114 -10.78 -13.79 -7.53
C SER A 114 -9.77 -14.89 -7.77
N TYR A 115 -9.25 -15.51 -6.71
CA TYR A 115 -8.36 -16.65 -6.82
C TYR A 115 -9.04 -17.84 -7.51
N GLU A 116 -10.25 -18.22 -7.12
CA GLU A 116 -10.98 -19.33 -7.75
C GLU A 116 -11.26 -19.07 -9.23
N LYS A 117 -11.66 -17.84 -9.57
CA LYS A 117 -11.87 -17.43 -10.97
C LYS A 117 -10.60 -17.56 -11.79
N ASN A 118 -9.47 -17.08 -11.28
CA ASN A 118 -8.19 -17.13 -11.97
C ASN A 118 -7.68 -18.57 -12.11
N ALA A 119 -7.85 -19.41 -11.09
CA ALA A 119 -7.54 -20.83 -11.17
C ALA A 119 -8.33 -21.52 -12.28
N LYS A 120 -9.63 -21.20 -12.41
CA LYS A 120 -10.47 -21.75 -13.48
C LYS A 120 -10.08 -21.25 -14.86
N ILE A 121 -9.73 -19.97 -14.98
CA ILE A 121 -9.22 -19.39 -16.23
C ILE A 121 -7.95 -20.11 -16.67
N SER A 122 -7.00 -20.31 -15.76
CA SER A 122 -5.75 -21.02 -16.05
C SER A 122 -6.00 -22.45 -16.53
N GLU A 123 -6.94 -23.16 -15.92
CA GLU A 123 -7.33 -24.51 -16.35
C GLU A 123 -7.89 -24.51 -17.78
N LEU A 124 -8.78 -23.55 -18.10
CA LEU A 124 -9.34 -23.42 -19.44
C LEU A 124 -8.27 -23.07 -20.48
N GLU A 125 -7.32 -22.19 -20.14
CA GLU A 125 -6.19 -21.85 -21.02
C GLU A 125 -5.30 -23.05 -21.32
N GLN A 126 -5.05 -23.91 -20.33
CA GLN A 126 -4.33 -25.17 -20.52
C GLN A 126 -5.09 -26.11 -21.47
N GLN A 127 -6.40 -26.25 -21.30
CA GLN A 127 -7.24 -27.07 -22.19
C GLN A 127 -7.24 -26.52 -23.62
N ILE A 128 -7.37 -25.20 -23.80
CA ILE A 128 -7.30 -24.57 -25.12
C ILE A 128 -5.94 -24.85 -25.78
N THR A 129 -4.85 -24.73 -25.02
CA THR A 129 -3.50 -25.00 -25.52
C THR A 129 -3.34 -26.46 -25.94
N GLU A 130 -3.82 -27.39 -25.13
CA GLU A 130 -3.77 -28.82 -25.43
C GLU A 130 -4.62 -29.17 -26.67
N LEU A 131 -5.85 -28.65 -26.75
CA LEU A 131 -6.73 -28.85 -27.90
C LEU A 131 -6.13 -28.24 -29.16
N THR A 132 -5.48 -27.08 -29.05
CA THR A 132 -4.75 -26.45 -30.17
C THR A 132 -3.61 -27.33 -30.65
N ASN A 133 -2.80 -27.87 -29.73
CA ASN A 133 -1.71 -28.79 -30.06
C ASN A 133 -2.23 -30.08 -30.71
N LYS A 134 -3.34 -30.64 -30.19
CA LYS A 134 -4.01 -31.80 -30.79
C LYS A 134 -4.55 -31.49 -32.18
N LEU A 135 -5.18 -30.33 -32.37
CA LEU A 135 -5.70 -29.91 -33.67
C LEU A 135 -4.57 -29.75 -34.70
N ASN A 136 -3.46 -29.13 -34.32
CA ASN A 136 -2.28 -29.00 -35.18
C ASN A 136 -1.68 -30.37 -35.53
N ALA A 137 -1.62 -31.29 -34.57
CA ALA A 137 -1.13 -32.66 -34.78
C ALA A 137 -2.05 -33.48 -35.71
N VAL A 138 -3.38 -33.35 -35.57
CA VAL A 138 -4.38 -34.09 -36.37
C VAL A 138 -4.52 -33.51 -37.78
N SER A 139 -4.47 -32.19 -37.93
CA SER A 139 -4.65 -31.54 -39.23
C SER A 139 -3.46 -31.74 -40.16
N GLY A 140 -2.37 -32.35 -39.68
CA GLY A 140 -1.14 -32.56 -40.45
C GLY A 140 -0.55 -31.27 -40.99
N ALA A 141 -1.05 -30.11 -40.55
CA ALA A 141 -0.55 -28.81 -40.93
C ALA A 141 0.79 -28.66 -40.20
N PRO A 142 1.93 -28.80 -40.90
CA PRO A 142 3.18 -28.40 -40.30
C PRO A 142 3.01 -26.92 -39.96
N SER A 143 3.46 -26.51 -38.77
CA SER A 143 3.80 -25.10 -38.58
C SER A 143 4.70 -24.72 -39.76
N VAL A 144 4.19 -23.87 -40.66
CA VAL A 144 4.92 -23.46 -41.86
C VAL A 144 6.05 -22.55 -41.41
N SER A 145 7.18 -23.14 -41.05
CA SER A 145 8.46 -22.45 -40.86
C SER A 145 9.55 -22.97 -41.78
N SER A 146 9.24 -23.81 -42.78
CA SER A 146 10.25 -24.33 -43.67
C SER A 146 9.68 -24.88 -44.98
N PHE A 147 9.35 -24.00 -45.94
CA PHE A 147 9.63 -24.27 -47.35
C PHE A 147 9.77 -22.94 -48.10
N GLY A 148 10.89 -22.78 -48.79
CA GLY A 148 11.34 -21.54 -49.39
C GLY A 148 10.37 -20.97 -50.42
N THR A 149 9.57 -20.01 -49.99
CA THR A 149 9.21 -18.83 -50.76
C THR A 149 9.30 -17.69 -49.76
N THR A 150 10.27 -16.80 -49.92
CA THR A 150 10.43 -15.50 -49.24
C THR A 150 9.13 -15.02 -48.59
N GLN A 151 8.83 -15.48 -47.37
CA GLN A 151 7.71 -14.99 -46.60
C GLN A 151 8.19 -13.65 -46.07
N ARG A 152 7.58 -12.60 -46.58
CA ARG A 152 7.84 -11.24 -46.12
C ARG A 152 7.27 -11.13 -44.71
N ASP A 153 8.10 -11.44 -43.70
CA ASP A 153 7.85 -11.11 -42.30
C ASP A 153 7.65 -9.60 -42.07
N ASP A 154 7.86 -8.79 -43.10
CA ASP A 154 7.68 -7.35 -43.13
C ASP A 154 6.22 -6.88 -43.33
N ILE A 155 5.25 -7.76 -43.52
CA ILE A 155 3.84 -7.37 -43.76
C ILE A 155 2.83 -8.28 -43.05
N TYR A 156 1.80 -7.69 -42.47
CA TYR A 156 0.55 -8.35 -42.05
C TYR A 156 -0.28 -8.81 -43.25
N THR A 157 -1.00 -9.92 -43.09
CA THR A 157 -2.07 -10.36 -44.00
C THR A 157 -3.34 -9.51 -43.82
N GLU A 158 -4.29 -9.62 -44.74
CA GLU A 158 -5.55 -8.86 -44.71
C GLU A 158 -6.40 -9.19 -43.48
N GLU A 159 -6.50 -10.46 -43.12
CA GLU A 159 -7.19 -10.91 -41.90
C GLU A 159 -6.50 -10.39 -40.63
N GLN A 160 -5.16 -10.45 -40.59
CA GLN A 160 -4.37 -9.93 -39.46
C GLN A 160 -4.56 -8.42 -39.29
N LEU A 161 -4.52 -7.67 -40.39
CA LEU A 161 -4.68 -6.22 -40.38
C LEU A 161 -6.06 -5.78 -39.86
N ASN A 162 -7.11 -6.52 -40.21
CA ASN A 162 -8.47 -6.25 -39.74
C ASN A 162 -8.70 -6.66 -38.28
N SER A 163 -7.88 -7.58 -37.75
CA SER A 163 -7.93 -8.02 -36.35
C SER A 163 -7.08 -7.17 -35.39
N LEU A 164 -6.19 -6.32 -35.92
CA LEU A 164 -5.26 -5.52 -35.14
C LEU A 164 -5.98 -4.36 -34.43
N THR A 165 -5.68 -4.18 -33.14
CA THR A 165 -6.20 -3.03 -32.39
C THR A 165 -5.43 -1.74 -32.73
N VAL A 166 -6.06 -0.57 -32.51
CA VAL A 166 -5.42 0.73 -32.78
C VAL A 166 -4.09 0.91 -32.04
N SER A 167 -3.95 0.33 -30.85
CA SER A 167 -2.71 0.37 -30.04
C SER A 167 -1.59 -0.45 -30.68
N GLU A 168 -1.91 -1.63 -31.21
CA GLU A 168 -0.95 -2.51 -31.86
C GLU A 168 -0.55 -2.01 -33.25
N ILE A 169 -1.49 -1.38 -33.97
CA ILE A 169 -1.20 -0.65 -35.22
C ILE A 169 -0.22 0.49 -34.94
N ARG A 170 -0.39 1.27 -33.87
CA ARG A 170 0.55 2.35 -33.54
C ARG A 170 1.95 1.83 -33.18
N LYS A 171 2.04 0.71 -32.48
CA LYS A 171 3.33 0.06 -32.14
C LYS A 171 4.06 -0.46 -33.38
N ASN A 172 3.33 -0.87 -34.41
CA ASN A 172 3.87 -1.45 -35.64
C ASN A 172 3.39 -0.70 -36.90
N LEU A 173 3.39 0.64 -36.84
CA LEU A 173 2.74 1.51 -37.82
C LEU A 173 3.29 1.32 -39.24
N ASP A 174 4.61 1.25 -39.37
CA ASP A 174 5.29 1.12 -40.66
C ASP A 174 4.90 -0.19 -41.38
N LYS A 175 4.82 -1.28 -40.61
CA LYS A 175 4.39 -2.60 -41.08
C LYS A 175 2.91 -2.59 -41.49
N ALA A 176 2.04 -1.97 -40.70
CA ALA A 176 0.61 -1.84 -41.01
C ALA A 176 0.37 -1.02 -42.29
N LEU A 177 1.05 0.11 -42.47
CA LEU A 177 0.93 0.96 -43.66
C LEU A 177 1.45 0.25 -44.92
N LYS A 178 2.58 -0.46 -44.81
CA LYS A 178 3.16 -1.24 -45.91
C LYS A 178 2.23 -2.38 -46.34
N SER A 179 1.58 -3.05 -45.38
CA SER A 179 0.53 -4.04 -45.65
C SER A 179 -0.68 -3.46 -46.36
N MET A 180 -1.23 -2.36 -45.87
CA MET A 180 -2.39 -1.68 -46.47
C MET A 180 -2.11 -1.31 -47.93
N SER A 181 -0.94 -0.73 -48.20
CA SER A 181 -0.54 -0.34 -49.56
C SER A 181 -0.46 -1.54 -50.51
N MET A 182 0.07 -2.66 -50.03
CA MET A 182 0.25 -3.86 -50.86
C MET A 182 -1.07 -4.57 -51.15
N ILE A 183 -1.97 -4.65 -50.16
CA ILE A 183 -3.30 -5.22 -50.33
C ILE A 183 -4.12 -4.37 -51.32
N SER A 184 -4.08 -3.04 -51.17
CA SER A 184 -4.76 -2.12 -52.08
C SER A 184 -4.26 -2.21 -53.53
N LYS A 185 -2.97 -2.46 -53.75
CA LYS A 185 -2.40 -2.66 -55.10
C LYS A 185 -2.78 -4.00 -55.74
N LYS A 186 -3.11 -5.02 -54.93
CA LYS A 186 -3.48 -6.36 -55.42
C LYS A 186 -4.94 -6.42 -55.88
N ASN A 187 -5.79 -5.57 -55.30
CA ASN A 187 -7.23 -5.51 -55.59
C ASN A 187 -7.60 -4.50 -56.69
N LYS A 188 -6.62 -4.10 -57.51
CA LYS A 188 -6.74 -3.12 -58.59
C LYS A 188 -6.36 -3.76 -59.92
#